data_AF-A0A956WTR0-F1
#
_entry.id   AF-A0A956WTR0-F1
#
_cell.length_a   1.000
_cell.length_b   1.000
_cell.length_c   1.000
_cell.angle_alpha   90.00
_cell.angle_beta   90.00
_cell.angle_gamma   90.00
#
_symmetry.space_group_name_H-M   'P 1'
#
loop_
_entity.id
_entity.type
_entity.pdbx_description
1 polymer ?
#
loop_
_entity_poly.entity_id
_entity_poly.type
_entity_poly.pdbx_seq_one_letter_code
_entity_poly.pdbx_strand_id
1 'polypeptide(L)'
;MTQFFNRLFIIILLLTAPGAAARPAAAQTTSTQLAGLAVELWPDYDRPAMLVLLTAELPADAALPATLTIPVPAEADIHAVASFNEAGALMSDVDYTVNNGQMTLTTPANRFRVEYYAPYEADGNDYSYDFKWVSDLDVDQVTVVVQQPLAAVDFRIDPPASGVAAERGDSLTYHTLPPRPVAAGEPFVVAVTYSVEAPVLSAPTTSGVSDAAGGAPAPSSGGFDPIWLLAGAGALALIGGAWYLGRQQGQASGRARKPQARPTRAKSEPKEKKAAAPPLKPSATARFCHNCGQRAHPDDTYCRSCGAELKRN
;
A
#
# COMPACT_ATOMS: atom_id res chain seq x y z
N MET A 1 7.83 -26.67 -73.76
CA MET A 1 8.24 -27.56 -72.64
C MET A 1 8.95 -26.75 -71.54
N THR A 2 8.46 -25.55 -71.23
CA THR A 2 9.20 -24.56 -70.40
C THR A 2 8.30 -23.76 -69.46
N GLN A 3 6.98 -24.01 -69.46
CA GLN A 3 5.99 -23.30 -68.65
C GLN A 3 5.42 -24.15 -67.50
N PHE A 4 5.74 -25.44 -67.44
CA PHE A 4 5.26 -26.35 -66.39
C PHE A 4 6.22 -26.46 -65.20
N PHE A 5 7.52 -26.26 -65.40
CA PHE A 5 8.51 -26.35 -64.31
C PHE A 5 8.49 -25.12 -63.37
N ASN A 6 8.05 -23.95 -63.85
CA ASN A 6 8.02 -22.72 -63.06
C ASN A 6 6.82 -22.63 -62.10
N ARG A 7 5.78 -23.45 -62.30
CA ARG A 7 4.60 -23.47 -61.44
C ARG A 7 4.73 -24.45 -60.27
N LEU A 8 5.60 -25.46 -60.39
CA LEU A 8 5.83 -26.43 -59.32
C LEU A 8 6.75 -25.89 -58.21
N PHE A 9 7.62 -24.92 -58.52
CA PHE A 9 8.53 -24.31 -57.55
C PHE A 9 7.84 -23.28 -56.63
N ILE A 10 6.77 -22.63 -57.10
CA ILE A 10 6.00 -21.65 -56.31
C ILE A 10 5.06 -22.33 -55.31
N ILE A 11 4.62 -23.56 -55.58
CA ILE A 11 3.73 -24.31 -54.68
C ILE A 11 4.52 -24.96 -53.52
N ILE A 12 5.81 -25.26 -53.70
CA ILE A 12 6.66 -25.85 -52.65
C ILE A 12 7.21 -24.78 -51.68
N LEU A 13 7.35 -23.51 -52.12
CA LEU A 13 7.83 -22.43 -51.24
C LEU A 13 6.76 -21.91 -50.25
N LEU A 14 5.47 -22.17 -50.48
CA LEU A 14 4.40 -21.81 -49.54
C LEU A 14 4.16 -22.83 -48.43
N LEU A 15 4.80 -24.01 -48.46
CA LEU A 15 4.64 -25.05 -47.43
C LEU A 15 5.68 -24.97 -46.30
N THR A 16 6.52 -23.93 -46.27
CA THR A 16 7.56 -23.74 -45.25
C THR A 16 7.47 -22.37 -44.57
N ALA A 17 6.24 -21.86 -44.38
CA ALA A 17 6.03 -20.78 -43.41
C ALA A 17 6.04 -21.41 -42.00
N PRO A 18 7.10 -21.18 -41.18
CA PRO A 18 7.11 -21.68 -39.81
C PRO A 18 5.94 -21.06 -39.08
N GLY A 19 5.16 -21.90 -38.40
CA GLY A 19 4.03 -21.47 -37.58
C GLY A 19 4.48 -20.34 -36.67
N ALA A 20 3.96 -19.14 -36.93
CA ALA A 20 3.95 -18.08 -35.96
C ALA A 20 3.18 -18.64 -34.76
N ALA A 21 3.90 -19.13 -33.76
CA ALA A 21 3.34 -19.48 -32.48
C ALA A 21 2.58 -18.24 -32.01
N ALA A 22 1.24 -18.33 -32.05
CA ALA A 22 0.39 -17.37 -31.38
C ALA A 22 0.84 -17.41 -29.92
N ARG A 23 1.64 -16.42 -29.52
CA ARG A 23 1.95 -16.21 -28.10
C ARG A 23 0.58 -16.07 -27.44
N PRO A 24 0.27 -16.84 -26.39
CA PRO A 24 -0.96 -16.66 -25.67
C PRO A 24 -1.00 -15.19 -25.25
N ALA A 25 -1.96 -14.44 -25.78
CA ALA A 25 -2.31 -13.16 -25.20
C ALA A 25 -2.71 -13.50 -23.77
N ALA A 26 -1.92 -13.06 -22.78
CA ALA A 26 -2.36 -13.10 -21.40
C ALA A 26 -3.65 -12.27 -21.38
N ALA A 27 -4.79 -12.95 -21.23
CA ALA A 27 -6.06 -12.28 -21.10
C ALA A 27 -5.98 -11.43 -19.83
N GLN A 28 -5.89 -10.12 -20.00
CA GLN A 28 -5.97 -9.20 -18.88
C GLN A 28 -7.32 -9.42 -18.19
N THR A 29 -7.28 -9.65 -16.89
CA THR A 29 -8.51 -9.93 -16.14
C THR A 29 -9.15 -8.59 -15.81
N THR A 30 -10.35 -8.35 -16.32
CA THR A 30 -11.13 -7.18 -15.94
C THR A 30 -11.60 -7.37 -14.50
N SER A 31 -11.18 -6.48 -13.60
CA SER A 31 -11.71 -6.44 -12.23
C SER A 31 -12.98 -5.59 -12.20
N THR A 32 -13.98 -6.06 -11.47
CA THR A 32 -15.24 -5.35 -11.21
C THR A 32 -15.41 -4.97 -9.74
N GLN A 33 -14.37 -5.18 -8.92
CA GLN A 33 -14.44 -4.95 -7.47
C GLN A 33 -13.14 -4.31 -6.96
N LEU A 34 -13.31 -3.44 -5.96
CA LEU A 34 -12.26 -2.93 -5.08
C LEU A 34 -12.57 -3.34 -3.64
N ALA A 35 -11.59 -3.93 -2.96
CA ALA A 35 -11.67 -4.16 -1.52
C ALA A 35 -11.59 -2.83 -0.73
N GLY A 36 -10.92 -1.82 -1.29
CA GLY A 36 -10.81 -0.52 -0.66
C GLY A 36 -10.54 0.61 -1.65
N LEU A 37 -11.10 1.78 -1.36
CA LEU A 37 -10.77 3.04 -2.02
C LEU A 37 -10.55 4.11 -0.96
N ALA A 38 -9.31 4.54 -0.79
CA ALA A 38 -8.98 5.71 0.01
C ALA A 38 -8.90 6.94 -0.90
N VAL A 39 -9.74 7.93 -0.61
CA VAL A 39 -9.80 9.22 -1.31
C VAL A 39 -9.22 10.27 -0.39
N GLU A 40 -8.23 11.01 -0.87
CA GLU A 40 -7.73 12.21 -0.19
C GLU A 40 -7.97 13.44 -1.06
N LEU A 41 -8.55 14.48 -0.47
CA LEU A 41 -8.91 15.74 -1.13
C LEU A 41 -8.14 16.88 -0.48
N TRP A 42 -7.16 17.44 -1.17
CA TRP A 42 -6.27 18.49 -0.65
C TRP A 42 -6.41 19.76 -1.49
N PRO A 43 -7.33 20.68 -1.14
CA PRO A 43 -7.46 21.96 -1.81
C PRO A 43 -6.30 22.88 -1.43
N ASP A 44 -5.81 23.68 -2.38
CA ASP A 44 -4.77 24.68 -2.15
C ASP A 44 -3.55 24.12 -1.40
N TYR A 45 -3.15 22.89 -1.75
CA TYR A 45 -2.00 22.25 -1.14
C TYR A 45 -0.70 22.88 -1.65
N ASP A 46 -0.31 22.58 -2.88
CA ASP A 46 0.89 23.10 -3.54
C ASP A 46 0.58 23.82 -4.87
N ARG A 47 -0.68 23.79 -5.30
CA ARG A 47 -1.25 24.50 -6.46
C ARG A 47 -2.63 25.06 -6.11
N PRO A 48 -3.08 26.15 -6.76
CA PRO A 48 -4.44 26.67 -6.63
C PRO A 48 -5.45 25.78 -7.38
N ALA A 49 -5.60 24.55 -6.89
CA ALA A 49 -6.44 23.50 -7.45
C ALA A 49 -6.78 22.48 -6.35
N MET A 50 -7.71 21.56 -6.62
CA MET A 50 -7.93 20.38 -5.79
C MET A 50 -6.93 19.29 -6.19
N LEU A 51 -6.01 18.91 -5.29
CA LEU A 51 -5.23 17.69 -5.44
C LEU A 51 -6.07 16.51 -4.92
N VAL A 52 -6.31 15.53 -5.78
CA VAL A 52 -7.01 14.28 -5.43
C VAL A 52 -6.04 13.13 -5.47
N LEU A 53 -5.97 12.35 -4.38
CA LEU A 53 -5.22 11.10 -4.30
C LEU A 53 -6.19 9.95 -4.11
N LEU A 54 -6.23 9.05 -5.08
CA LEU A 54 -6.99 7.82 -5.04
C LEU A 54 -6.04 6.66 -4.80
N THR A 55 -6.12 6.03 -3.63
CA THR A 55 -5.40 4.78 -3.37
C THR A 55 -6.40 3.63 -3.33
N ALA A 56 -6.32 2.75 -4.32
CA ALA A 56 -7.25 1.65 -4.48
C ALA A 56 -6.57 0.30 -4.20
N GLU A 57 -7.34 -0.61 -3.64
CA GLU A 57 -6.94 -1.97 -3.31
C GLU A 57 -7.93 -2.96 -3.95
N LEU A 58 -7.39 -3.89 -4.73
CA LEU A 58 -8.10 -5.02 -5.31
C LEU A 58 -8.30 -6.11 -4.25
N PRO A 59 -9.30 -6.99 -4.41
CA PRO A 59 -9.43 -8.20 -3.60
C PRO A 59 -8.12 -9.00 -3.54
N ALA A 60 -7.83 -9.62 -2.40
CA ALA A 60 -6.58 -10.33 -2.16
C ALA A 60 -6.34 -11.53 -3.11
N ASP A 61 -7.42 -12.07 -3.70
CA ASP A 61 -7.43 -13.16 -4.66
C ASP A 61 -7.58 -12.70 -6.12
N ALA A 62 -7.56 -11.38 -6.38
CA ALA A 62 -7.62 -10.84 -7.73
C ALA A 62 -6.47 -11.36 -8.60
N ALA A 63 -6.80 -11.78 -9.83
CA ALA A 63 -5.79 -12.19 -10.80
C ALA A 63 -5.02 -10.97 -11.32
N LEU A 64 -3.69 -11.05 -11.33
CA LEU A 64 -2.80 -9.98 -11.78
C LEU A 64 -2.05 -10.38 -13.06
N PRO A 65 -1.79 -9.43 -13.99
CA PRO A 65 -2.21 -8.03 -13.94
C PRO A 65 -3.72 -7.86 -14.12
N ALA A 66 -4.29 -6.89 -13.41
CA ALA A 66 -5.72 -6.59 -13.44
C ALA A 66 -5.97 -5.29 -14.21
N THR A 67 -6.99 -5.29 -15.05
CA THR A 67 -7.45 -4.10 -15.78
C THR A 67 -8.75 -3.62 -15.17
N LEU A 68 -8.87 -2.30 -14.99
CA LEU A 68 -10.08 -1.68 -14.48
C LEU A 68 -10.26 -0.28 -15.09
N THR A 69 -11.49 0.22 -15.00
CA THR A 69 -11.83 1.59 -15.41
C THR A 69 -12.37 2.36 -14.22
N ILE A 70 -11.78 3.52 -13.96
CA ILE A 70 -12.19 4.42 -12.88
C ILE A 70 -12.63 5.78 -13.44
N PRO A 71 -13.56 6.49 -12.80
CA PRO A 71 -13.89 7.86 -13.17
C PRO A 71 -12.73 8.79 -12.82
N VAL A 72 -12.42 9.71 -13.73
CA VAL A 72 -11.49 10.83 -13.50
C VAL A 72 -12.06 12.04 -14.25
N PRO A 73 -12.13 13.25 -13.67
CA PRO A 73 -12.68 14.41 -14.38
C PRO A 73 -12.02 14.65 -15.74
N ALA A 74 -12.77 15.12 -16.74
CA ALA A 74 -12.24 15.34 -18.09
C ALA A 74 -11.16 16.43 -18.14
N GLU A 75 -11.27 17.38 -17.21
CA GLU A 75 -10.39 18.52 -16.97
C GLU A 75 -9.24 18.21 -16.00
N ALA A 76 -9.11 16.95 -15.54
CA ALA A 76 -8.05 16.57 -14.61
C ALA A 76 -6.66 16.60 -15.25
N ASP A 77 -5.69 17.21 -14.56
CA ASP A 77 -4.26 17.10 -14.85
C ASP A 77 -3.71 15.89 -14.09
N ILE A 78 -3.47 14.78 -14.80
CA ILE A 78 -2.95 13.54 -14.20
C ILE A 78 -1.52 13.78 -13.72
N HIS A 79 -1.32 13.68 -12.41
CA HIS A 79 -0.02 13.92 -11.79
C HIS A 79 0.83 12.66 -11.70
N ALA A 80 0.25 11.55 -11.22
CA ALA A 80 0.95 10.28 -11.06
C ALA A 80 -0.01 9.09 -11.13
N VAL A 81 0.46 8.00 -11.72
CA VAL A 81 -0.20 6.68 -11.68
C VAL A 81 0.87 5.65 -11.36
N ALA A 82 0.68 4.87 -10.30
CA ALA A 82 1.71 3.96 -9.81
C ALA A 82 1.12 2.76 -9.06
N SER A 83 1.79 1.61 -9.08
CA SER A 83 1.46 0.47 -8.23
C SER A 83 2.28 0.49 -6.93
N PHE A 84 1.89 -0.30 -5.93
CA PHE A 84 2.72 -0.53 -4.74
C PHE A 84 3.45 -1.86 -4.87
N ASN A 85 4.76 -1.87 -4.64
CA ASN A 85 5.51 -3.12 -4.50
C ASN A 85 5.34 -3.73 -3.08
N GLU A 86 5.91 -4.92 -2.85
CA GLU A 86 5.83 -5.63 -1.57
C GLU A 86 6.38 -4.84 -0.37
N ALA A 87 7.32 -3.91 -0.61
CA ALA A 87 7.87 -3.02 0.42
C ALA A 87 7.01 -1.77 0.66
N GLY A 88 5.91 -1.60 -0.07
CA GLY A 88 5.03 -0.44 0.00
C GLY A 88 5.55 0.79 -0.76
N ALA A 89 6.56 0.65 -1.62
CA ALA A 89 7.05 1.75 -2.45
C ALA A 89 6.25 1.86 -3.75
N LEU A 90 6.05 3.10 -4.22
CA LEU A 90 5.35 3.40 -5.47
C LEU A 90 6.22 3.13 -6.70
N MET A 91 5.70 2.33 -7.63
CA MET A 91 6.36 1.95 -8.88
C MET A 91 5.60 2.53 -10.08
N SER A 92 6.31 3.16 -11.01
CA SER A 92 5.74 3.69 -12.25
C SER A 92 5.60 2.60 -13.33
N ASP A 93 4.85 1.55 -13.03
CA ASP A 93 4.67 0.35 -13.84
C ASP A 93 3.20 0.05 -14.16
N VAL A 94 2.34 1.06 -14.05
CA VAL A 94 0.92 0.98 -14.40
C VAL A 94 0.69 1.62 -15.76
N ASP A 95 0.26 0.82 -16.73
CA ASP A 95 -0.18 1.32 -18.03
C ASP A 95 -1.58 1.92 -17.90
N TYR A 96 -1.83 3.09 -18.47
CA TYR A 96 -3.15 3.72 -18.46
C TYR A 96 -3.45 4.52 -19.72
N THR A 97 -4.75 4.70 -19.97
CA THR A 97 -5.29 5.62 -20.97
C THR A 97 -6.44 6.40 -20.35
N VAL A 98 -6.60 7.67 -20.73
CA VAL A 98 -7.70 8.51 -20.29
C VAL A 98 -8.54 8.89 -21.51
N ASN A 99 -9.84 8.62 -21.45
CA ASN A 99 -10.80 8.95 -22.50
C ASN A 99 -12.13 9.37 -21.88
N ASN A 100 -12.68 10.52 -22.28
CA ASN A 100 -14.02 10.97 -21.92
C ASN A 100 -14.37 10.86 -20.41
N GLY A 101 -13.49 11.34 -19.54
CA GLY A 101 -13.72 11.33 -18.09
C GLY A 101 -13.57 9.96 -17.44
N GLN A 102 -12.91 9.01 -18.12
CA GLN A 102 -12.61 7.69 -17.59
C GLN A 102 -11.14 7.37 -17.80
N MET A 103 -10.53 6.73 -16.80
CA MET A 103 -9.20 6.16 -16.89
C MET A 103 -9.30 4.64 -16.90
N THR A 104 -8.85 4.02 -17.99
CA THR A 104 -8.62 2.56 -18.03
C THR A 104 -7.16 2.30 -17.74
N LEU A 105 -6.88 1.52 -16.69
CA LEU A 105 -5.52 1.21 -16.24
C LEU A 105 -5.32 -0.30 -16.06
N THR A 106 -4.09 -0.75 -16.20
CA THR A 106 -3.66 -2.13 -15.93
C THR A 106 -2.57 -2.14 -14.87
N THR A 107 -2.88 -2.70 -13.70
CA THR A 107 -1.96 -2.74 -12.57
C THR A 107 -1.32 -4.13 -12.42
N PRO A 108 0.00 -4.23 -12.21
CA PRO A 108 0.67 -5.50 -11.92
C PRO A 108 0.54 -5.92 -10.44
N ALA A 109 0.08 -5.02 -9.56
CA ALA A 109 -0.07 -5.26 -8.13
C ALA A 109 -1.52 -5.11 -7.67
N ASN A 110 -1.81 -5.64 -6.47
CA ASN A 110 -3.14 -5.57 -5.86
C ASN A 110 -3.49 -4.16 -5.34
N ARG A 111 -2.52 -3.24 -5.25
CA ARG A 111 -2.75 -1.87 -4.81
C ARG A 111 -2.10 -0.90 -5.78
N PHE A 112 -2.81 0.19 -6.09
CA PHE A 112 -2.31 1.25 -6.95
C PHE A 112 -2.78 2.62 -6.45
N ARG A 113 -2.12 3.66 -6.95
CA ARG A 113 -2.43 5.06 -6.68
C ARG A 113 -2.59 5.85 -7.97
N VAL A 114 -3.59 6.71 -7.99
CA VAL A 114 -3.82 7.73 -9.01
C VAL A 114 -3.87 9.07 -8.32
N GLU A 115 -3.06 10.01 -8.78
CA GLU A 115 -3.03 11.39 -8.30
C GLU A 115 -3.33 12.32 -9.46
N TYR A 116 -4.21 13.29 -9.24
CA TYR A 116 -4.51 14.30 -10.25
C TYR A 116 -4.90 15.63 -9.60
N TYR A 117 -4.69 16.72 -10.34
CA TYR A 117 -5.24 18.01 -10.00
C TYR A 117 -6.53 18.24 -10.78
N ALA A 118 -7.56 18.75 -10.13
CA ALA A 118 -8.79 19.20 -10.79
C ALA A 118 -9.08 20.66 -10.39
N PRO A 119 -9.64 21.47 -11.31
CA PRO A 119 -10.09 22.80 -10.95
C PRO A 119 -11.24 22.70 -9.95
N TYR A 120 -11.27 23.65 -9.02
CA TYR A 120 -12.45 23.95 -8.20
C TYR A 120 -13.19 25.14 -8.81
N GLU A 121 -14.44 25.32 -8.43
CA GLU A 121 -15.19 26.54 -8.72
C GLU A 121 -14.79 27.64 -7.74
N ALA A 122 -14.68 28.88 -8.23
CA ALA A 122 -14.33 30.04 -7.44
C ALA A 122 -15.28 31.22 -7.74
N ASP A 123 -15.87 31.79 -6.69
CA ASP A 123 -16.62 33.06 -6.74
C ASP A 123 -15.95 34.07 -5.80
N GLY A 124 -15.06 34.88 -6.35
CA GLY A 124 -14.20 35.76 -5.57
C GLY A 124 -13.27 34.97 -4.64
N ASN A 125 -13.54 35.04 -3.33
CA ASN A 125 -12.78 34.36 -2.29
C ASN A 125 -13.46 33.10 -1.74
N ASP A 126 -14.60 32.72 -2.32
CA ASP A 126 -15.34 31.52 -1.97
C ASP A 126 -15.02 30.41 -2.98
N TYR A 127 -14.67 29.22 -2.47
CA TYR A 127 -14.24 28.07 -3.25
C TYR A 127 -15.14 26.88 -2.99
N SER A 128 -15.41 26.10 -4.04
CA SER A 128 -16.20 24.87 -3.95
C SER A 128 -15.71 23.79 -4.90
N TYR A 129 -15.77 22.54 -4.44
CA TYR A 129 -15.40 21.37 -5.23
C TYR A 129 -16.30 20.18 -4.88
N ASP A 130 -16.83 19.51 -5.91
CA ASP A 130 -17.52 18.24 -5.74
C ASP A 130 -16.63 17.09 -6.24
N PHE A 131 -16.13 16.27 -5.32
CA PHE A 131 -15.61 14.97 -5.70
C PHE A 131 -16.77 14.06 -6.09
N LYS A 132 -16.76 13.51 -7.31
CA LYS A 132 -17.80 12.61 -7.83
C LYS A 132 -17.20 11.29 -8.26
N TRP A 133 -17.64 10.21 -7.64
CA TRP A 133 -17.31 8.85 -8.00
C TRP A 133 -18.57 8.11 -8.44
N VAL A 134 -18.63 7.75 -9.72
CA VAL A 134 -19.64 6.85 -10.27
C VAL A 134 -18.89 5.86 -11.15
N SER A 135 -18.93 4.58 -10.81
CA SER A 135 -18.16 3.53 -11.49
C SER A 135 -18.92 2.22 -11.56
N ASP A 136 -18.59 1.36 -12.52
CA ASP A 136 -19.06 -0.02 -12.58
C ASP A 136 -18.36 -0.94 -11.57
N LEU A 137 -17.46 -0.41 -10.74
CA LEU A 137 -16.78 -1.12 -9.67
C LEU A 137 -17.65 -1.13 -8.41
N ASP A 138 -17.81 -2.31 -7.82
CA ASP A 138 -18.27 -2.45 -6.44
C ASP A 138 -17.10 -2.16 -5.49
N VAL A 139 -17.32 -1.34 -4.46
CA VAL A 139 -16.27 -0.95 -3.50
C VAL A 139 -16.71 -1.33 -2.09
N ASP A 140 -16.02 -2.32 -1.50
CA ASP A 140 -16.35 -2.83 -0.17
C ASP A 140 -16.23 -1.74 0.91
N GLN A 141 -15.22 -0.86 0.78
CA GLN A 141 -15.00 0.24 1.70
C GLN A 141 -14.35 1.45 1.04
N VAL A 142 -15.09 2.57 0.99
CA VAL A 142 -14.56 3.89 0.70
C VAL A 142 -14.21 4.60 2.00
N THR A 143 -13.04 5.22 2.06
CA THR A 143 -12.61 6.13 3.13
C THR A 143 -12.25 7.48 2.51
N VAL A 144 -12.58 8.58 3.19
CA VAL A 144 -12.26 9.93 2.70
C VAL A 144 -11.57 10.74 3.78
N VAL A 145 -10.46 11.36 3.39
CA VAL A 145 -9.77 12.38 4.17
C VAL A 145 -9.76 13.67 3.37
N VAL A 146 -10.16 14.77 3.99
CA VAL A 146 -10.08 16.10 3.38
C VAL A 146 -9.12 16.95 4.19
N GLN A 147 -8.08 17.47 3.55
CA GLN A 147 -7.20 18.44 4.18
C GLN A 147 -7.89 19.80 4.18
N GLN A 148 -7.93 20.48 5.32
CA GLN A 148 -8.37 21.86 5.40
C GLN A 148 -7.22 22.79 5.00
N PRO A 149 -7.40 23.63 3.96
CA PRO A 149 -6.37 24.57 3.52
C PRO A 149 -5.90 25.47 4.66
N LEU A 150 -4.62 25.85 4.64
CA LEU A 150 -4.01 26.65 5.70
C LEU A 150 -4.73 27.99 5.93
N ALA A 151 -5.18 28.65 4.86
CA ALA A 151 -5.87 29.94 4.91
C ALA A 151 -7.41 29.83 4.96
N ALA A 152 -7.97 28.62 5.02
CA ALA A 152 -9.40 28.43 4.95
C ALA A 152 -10.13 28.89 6.22
N VAL A 153 -11.17 29.69 6.02
CA VAL A 153 -12.22 30.00 6.99
C VAL A 153 -13.55 29.43 6.48
N ASP A 154 -14.52 29.27 7.39
CA ASP A 154 -15.85 28.72 7.07
C ASP A 154 -15.81 27.38 6.31
N PHE A 155 -14.76 26.57 6.55
CA PHE A 155 -14.52 25.30 5.91
C PHE A 155 -15.62 24.28 6.23
N ARG A 156 -16.23 23.69 5.20
CA ARG A 156 -17.31 22.70 5.31
C ARG A 156 -17.08 21.52 4.37
N ILE A 157 -17.52 20.36 4.82
CA ILE A 157 -17.57 19.13 4.03
C ILE A 157 -18.97 18.54 4.14
N ASP A 158 -19.53 18.10 3.02
CA ASP A 158 -20.79 17.35 2.95
C ASP A 158 -20.55 16.02 2.20
N PRO A 159 -20.85 14.86 2.79
CA PRO A 159 -21.40 14.66 4.14
C PRO A 159 -20.44 15.11 5.25
N PRO A 160 -20.96 15.50 6.42
CA PRO A 160 -20.14 16.03 7.50
C PRO A 160 -19.11 15.01 7.98
N ALA A 161 -17.90 15.50 8.27
CA ALA A 161 -16.84 14.68 8.83
C ALA A 161 -17.23 14.09 10.19
N SER A 162 -16.81 12.86 10.45
CA SER A 162 -17.02 12.14 11.70
C SER A 162 -15.92 12.38 12.73
N GLY A 163 -14.79 12.95 12.30
CA GLY A 163 -13.65 13.23 13.15
C GLY A 163 -12.63 14.12 12.45
N VAL A 164 -11.70 14.62 13.25
CA VAL A 164 -10.53 15.38 12.79
C VAL A 164 -9.30 14.58 13.20
N ALA A 165 -8.47 14.19 12.24
CA ALA A 165 -7.19 13.56 12.52
C ALA A 165 -6.24 14.64 13.04
N ALA A 166 -5.80 14.50 14.29
CA ALA A 166 -5.11 15.56 15.01
C ALA A 166 -3.68 15.80 14.53
N GLU A 167 -2.97 14.80 13.98
CA GLU A 167 -1.54 14.95 13.69
C GLU A 167 -1.06 14.05 12.54
N ARG A 168 -0.63 14.65 11.43
CA ARG A 168 0.20 14.01 10.39
C ARG A 168 1.66 14.50 10.37
N GLY A 169 2.02 15.39 11.30
CA GLY A 169 3.38 15.93 11.45
C GLY A 169 3.69 17.15 10.58
N ASP A 170 2.71 17.63 9.81
CA ASP A 170 2.79 18.77 8.87
C ASP A 170 2.08 20.04 9.38
N SER A 171 1.51 20.00 10.59
CA SER A 171 0.69 21.09 11.17
C SER A 171 -0.58 21.44 10.38
N LEU A 172 -1.02 20.57 9.46
CA LEU A 172 -2.28 20.73 8.73
C LEU A 172 -3.41 19.98 9.44
N THR A 173 -4.63 20.45 9.22
CA THR A 173 -5.84 19.82 9.76
C THR A 173 -6.47 18.90 8.73
N TYR A 174 -6.81 17.68 9.15
CA TYR A 174 -7.39 16.66 8.28
C TYR A 174 -8.73 16.18 8.83
N HIS A 175 -9.78 16.21 8.01
CA HIS A 175 -11.12 15.81 8.36
C HIS A 175 -11.43 14.44 7.77
N THR A 176 -12.00 13.53 8.56
CA THR A 176 -12.25 12.14 8.15
C THR A 176 -13.74 11.86 8.09
N LEU A 177 -14.22 11.38 6.93
CA LEU A 177 -15.59 10.91 6.77
C LEU A 177 -15.71 9.46 7.26
N PRO A 178 -16.91 9.03 7.72
CA PRO A 178 -17.12 7.66 8.12
C PRO A 178 -16.95 6.70 6.92
N PRO A 179 -16.29 5.55 7.10
CA PRO A 179 -16.16 4.57 6.03
C PRO A 179 -17.52 3.99 5.63
N ARG A 180 -17.71 3.73 4.33
CA ARG A 180 -18.91 3.06 3.81
C ARG A 180 -18.63 2.25 2.53
N PRO A 181 -19.39 1.18 2.25
CA PRO A 181 -19.39 0.57 0.94
C PRO A 181 -20.04 1.50 -0.10
N VAL A 182 -19.70 1.31 -1.38
CA VAL A 182 -20.34 1.96 -2.53
C VAL A 182 -20.57 0.90 -3.60
N ALA A 183 -21.83 0.66 -3.96
CA ALA A 183 -22.16 -0.34 -4.96
C ALA A 183 -21.82 0.12 -6.38
N ALA A 184 -21.63 -0.83 -7.30
CA ALA A 184 -21.47 -0.52 -8.72
C ALA A 184 -22.65 0.33 -9.24
N GLY A 185 -22.35 1.43 -9.93
CA GLY A 185 -23.30 2.41 -10.45
C GLY A 185 -23.90 3.37 -9.40
N GLU A 186 -23.62 3.19 -8.11
CA GLU A 186 -24.05 4.10 -7.05
C GLU A 186 -23.20 5.38 -7.07
N PRO A 187 -23.82 6.57 -7.16
CA PRO A 187 -23.07 7.81 -7.04
C PRO A 187 -22.57 8.04 -5.61
N PHE A 188 -21.27 8.28 -5.48
CA PHE A 188 -20.63 8.74 -4.26
C PHE A 188 -20.10 10.16 -4.46
N VAL A 189 -20.56 11.10 -3.63
CA VAL A 189 -20.24 12.53 -3.77
C VAL A 189 -19.74 13.08 -2.43
N VAL A 190 -18.68 13.88 -2.49
CA VAL A 190 -18.18 14.67 -1.35
C VAL A 190 -18.00 16.11 -1.81
N ALA A 191 -18.77 17.02 -1.24
CA ALA A 191 -18.65 18.46 -1.48
C ALA A 191 -17.73 19.08 -0.44
N VAL A 192 -16.81 19.93 -0.90
CA VAL A 192 -15.88 20.71 -0.07
C VAL A 192 -16.09 22.17 -0.39
N THR A 193 -16.31 23.00 0.63
CA THR A 193 -16.42 24.45 0.48
C THR A 193 -15.63 25.18 1.54
N TYR A 194 -15.08 26.33 1.18
CA TYR A 194 -14.33 27.20 2.09
C TYR A 194 -14.20 28.60 1.51
N SER A 195 -13.89 29.54 2.37
CA SER A 195 -13.53 30.91 1.98
C SER A 195 -12.10 31.19 2.41
N VAL A 196 -11.44 32.14 1.77
CA VAL A 196 -10.13 32.65 2.21
C VAL A 196 -10.17 34.17 2.37
N GLU A 197 -9.43 34.71 3.33
CA GLU A 197 -9.20 36.15 3.38
C GLU A 197 -8.16 36.58 2.33
N ALA A 198 -7.11 35.77 2.19
CA ALA A 198 -6.06 35.91 1.18
C ALA A 198 -5.59 34.51 0.74
N PRO A 199 -5.40 34.25 -0.57
CA PRO A 199 -4.97 32.94 -1.04
C PRO A 199 -3.55 32.61 -0.57
N VAL A 200 -3.40 31.50 0.18
CA VAL A 200 -2.11 30.95 0.61
C VAL A 200 -2.16 29.43 0.47
N LEU A 201 -1.16 28.88 -0.21
CA LEU A 201 -0.98 27.43 -0.35
C LEU A 201 -0.51 26.81 0.97
N SER A 202 -0.99 25.60 1.26
CA SER A 202 -0.65 24.86 2.49
C SER A 202 0.79 24.32 2.49
N ALA A 203 1.33 24.04 1.31
CA ALA A 203 2.65 23.48 1.05
C ALA A 203 3.22 24.05 -0.26
N PRO A 204 3.54 25.35 -0.34
CA PRO A 204 4.05 25.95 -1.57
C PRO A 204 5.37 25.31 -1.97
N THR A 205 5.51 24.97 -3.25
CA THR A 205 6.81 24.53 -3.78
C THR A 205 7.79 25.70 -3.68
N THR A 206 8.77 25.60 -2.78
CA THR A 206 9.87 26.58 -2.75
C THR A 206 10.72 26.39 -3.99
N SER A 207 10.38 27.11 -5.06
CA SER A 207 11.34 27.37 -6.13
C SER A 207 12.44 28.21 -5.50
N GLY A 208 13.59 27.59 -5.22
CA GLY A 208 14.75 28.27 -4.67
C GLY A 208 15.26 29.33 -5.64
N VAL A 209 14.72 30.54 -5.60
CA VAL A 209 15.41 31.72 -6.09
C VAL A 209 16.44 32.05 -5.03
N SER A 210 17.63 31.48 -5.20
CA SER A 210 18.83 32.04 -4.60
C SER A 210 19.08 33.38 -5.29
N ASP A 211 18.60 34.46 -4.69
CA ASP A 211 19.16 35.78 -4.96
C ASP A 211 20.60 35.81 -4.43
N ALA A 212 21.53 35.37 -5.27
CA ALA A 212 22.96 35.56 -5.07
C ALA A 212 23.50 36.41 -6.22
N ALA A 213 23.19 37.71 -6.19
CA ALA A 213 23.97 38.70 -6.91
C ALA A 213 25.23 39.02 -6.09
N GLY A 214 26.39 38.57 -6.56
CA GLY A 214 27.70 38.96 -6.02
C GLY A 214 28.75 37.85 -6.18
N GLY A 215 29.40 37.80 -7.36
CA GLY A 215 30.22 36.67 -7.79
C GLY A 215 31.68 36.62 -7.30
N ALA A 216 32.28 35.45 -7.53
CA ALA A 216 33.66 35.22 -7.97
C ALA A 216 33.82 33.75 -8.43
N PRO A 217 34.74 33.42 -9.37
CA PRO A 217 34.72 32.15 -10.12
C PRO A 217 35.42 30.97 -9.43
N ALA A 218 35.11 29.77 -9.95
CA ALA A 218 35.32 28.39 -9.49
C ALA A 218 36.79 27.94 -9.23
N PRO A 219 37.04 26.72 -8.67
CA PRO A 219 37.10 25.54 -9.55
C PRO A 219 36.64 24.16 -8.99
N SER A 220 36.29 23.30 -9.95
CA SER A 220 36.47 21.83 -10.05
C SER A 220 35.78 20.86 -9.07
N SER A 221 34.81 20.12 -9.64
CA SER A 221 34.57 18.67 -9.54
C SER A 221 35.17 17.90 -8.34
N GLY A 222 34.32 17.59 -7.35
CA GLY A 222 34.52 16.48 -6.42
C GLY A 222 33.74 15.27 -6.90
N GLY A 223 34.45 14.30 -7.49
CA GLY A 223 33.90 13.02 -7.91
C GLY A 223 33.40 12.19 -6.73
N PHE A 224 32.35 11.41 -6.98
CA PHE A 224 31.82 10.42 -6.05
C PHE A 224 32.91 9.38 -5.74
N ASP A 225 33.28 9.25 -4.47
CA ASP A 225 34.29 8.29 -4.01
C ASP A 225 33.59 6.95 -3.66
N PRO A 226 33.79 5.87 -4.45
CA PRO A 226 33.07 4.60 -4.29
C PRO A 226 33.49 3.80 -3.05
N ILE A 227 34.45 4.29 -2.25
CA ILE A 227 34.88 3.64 -1.00
C ILE A 227 33.77 3.55 0.05
N TRP A 228 32.77 4.44 0.02
CA TRP A 228 31.63 4.38 0.94
C TRP A 228 30.64 3.25 0.64
N LEU A 229 30.65 2.71 -0.59
CA LEU A 229 29.84 1.54 -0.94
C LEU A 229 30.40 0.23 -0.35
N LEU A 230 31.70 0.20 -0.01
CA LEU A 230 32.31 -0.98 0.63
C LEU A 230 32.13 -0.99 2.15
N ALA A 231 32.02 0.18 2.79
CA ALA A 231 31.75 0.27 4.22
C ALA A 231 30.29 -0.10 4.57
N GLY A 232 29.32 0.25 3.72
CA GLY A 232 27.91 -0.11 3.89
C GLY A 232 27.61 -1.59 3.63
N ALA A 233 28.22 -2.17 2.59
CA ALA A 233 28.03 -3.59 2.24
C ALA A 233 28.64 -4.54 3.29
N GLY A 234 29.76 -4.16 3.93
CA GLY A 234 30.38 -4.95 4.99
C GLY A 234 29.51 -5.05 6.26
N ALA A 235 28.85 -3.96 6.65
CA ALA A 235 27.97 -3.96 7.83
C ALA A 235 26.71 -4.81 7.61
N LEU A 236 26.11 -4.75 6.41
CA LEU A 236 24.93 -5.55 6.08
C LEU A 236 25.26 -7.05 5.95
N ALA A 237 26.46 -7.41 5.46
CA ALA A 237 26.91 -8.80 5.39
C ALA A 237 27.16 -9.41 6.80
N LEU A 238 27.66 -8.62 7.75
CA LEU A 238 27.85 -9.08 9.13
C LEU A 238 26.53 -9.26 9.88
N ILE A 239 25.56 -8.37 9.66
CA ILE A 239 24.21 -8.47 10.25
C ILE A 239 23.44 -9.65 9.64
N GLY A 240 23.49 -9.81 8.32
CA GLY A 240 22.87 -10.96 7.62
C GLY A 240 23.53 -12.29 7.99
N GLY A 241 24.86 -12.33 8.12
CA GLY A 241 25.62 -13.50 8.54
C GLY A 241 25.33 -13.93 9.98
N ALA A 242 25.23 -12.97 10.91
CA ALA A 242 24.88 -13.25 12.31
C ALA A 242 23.44 -13.78 12.45
N TRP A 243 22.49 -13.24 11.67
CA TRP A 243 21.10 -13.71 11.65
C TRP A 243 20.97 -15.12 11.05
N TYR A 244 21.68 -15.41 9.96
CA TYR A 244 21.67 -16.71 9.31
C TYR A 244 22.28 -17.82 10.20
N LEU A 245 23.40 -17.54 10.88
CA LEU A 245 24.03 -18.48 11.81
C LEU A 245 23.20 -18.70 13.09
N GLY A 246 22.51 -17.65 13.58
CA GLY A 246 21.58 -17.75 14.70
C GLY A 246 20.36 -18.65 14.40
N ARG A 247 19.89 -18.67 13.15
CA ARG A 247 18.81 -19.58 12.72
C ARG A 247 19.23 -21.04 12.61
N GLN A 248 20.50 -21.34 12.28
CA GLN A 248 20.98 -22.72 12.18
C GLN A 248 21.30 -23.36 13.55
N GLN A 249 21.74 -22.58 14.55
CA GLN A 249 22.03 -23.11 15.89
C GLN A 249 20.78 -23.48 16.71
N GLY A 250 19.60 -22.96 16.34
CA GLY A 250 18.32 -23.30 16.95
C GLY A 250 17.78 -24.70 16.63
N GLN A 251 18.42 -25.46 15.73
CA GLN A 251 17.99 -26.82 15.34
C GLN A 251 18.97 -27.93 15.77
N ALA A 252 20.07 -27.61 16.45
CA ALA A 252 21.10 -28.59 16.84
C ALA A 252 21.07 -29.02 18.33
N SER A 253 20.27 -28.40 19.20
CA SER A 253 20.22 -28.72 20.64
C SER A 253 18.99 -29.53 21.06
N GLY A 254 18.52 -30.44 20.20
CA GLY A 254 17.36 -31.31 20.45
C GLY A 254 17.68 -32.79 20.70
N ARG A 255 18.92 -33.16 21.05
CA ARG A 255 19.30 -34.56 21.33
C ARG A 255 19.69 -34.77 22.79
N ALA A 256 18.74 -34.52 23.70
CA ALA A 256 18.86 -34.92 25.09
C ALA A 256 18.53 -36.41 25.26
N ARG A 257 19.60 -37.20 25.29
CA ARG A 257 19.84 -38.45 26.05
C ARG A 257 18.60 -39.19 26.60
N LYS A 258 18.31 -40.35 26.02
CA LYS A 258 17.63 -41.47 26.70
C LYS A 258 18.44 -41.90 27.94
N PRO A 259 17.84 -42.01 29.14
CA PRO A 259 18.42 -42.79 30.22
C PRO A 259 18.09 -44.27 30.00
N GLN A 260 19.14 -45.06 29.81
CA GLN A 260 19.10 -46.51 29.77
C GLN A 260 19.27 -47.02 31.21
N ALA A 261 18.20 -47.58 31.80
CA ALA A 261 18.28 -48.33 33.05
C ALA A 261 18.00 -49.81 32.78
N ARG A 262 18.93 -50.66 33.25
CA ARG A 262 19.00 -52.12 33.11
C ARG A 262 17.87 -52.84 33.88
N PRO A 263 17.62 -54.14 33.60
CA PRO A 263 16.45 -54.88 34.04
C PRO A 263 16.66 -55.60 35.37
N THR A 264 15.61 -55.66 36.19
CA THR A 264 15.45 -56.72 37.20
C THR A 264 14.03 -57.26 37.19
N ARG A 265 13.98 -58.54 36.86
CA ARG A 265 12.90 -59.53 36.91
C ARG A 265 12.12 -59.53 38.23
N ALA A 266 10.78 -59.43 38.19
CA ALA A 266 9.86 -60.30 38.94
C ALA A 266 8.38 -60.04 38.57
N LYS A 267 7.65 -61.16 38.55
CA LYS A 267 6.25 -61.42 38.20
C LYS A 267 5.21 -60.58 38.97
N SER A 268 4.10 -60.22 38.32
CA SER A 268 2.70 -60.70 38.57
C SER A 268 1.65 -59.64 38.21
N GLU A 269 0.71 -59.99 37.32
CA GLU A 269 -0.63 -59.37 37.19
C GLU A 269 -1.52 -59.71 38.42
N PRO A 270 -2.81 -59.28 38.56
CA PRO A 270 -3.64 -58.33 37.78
C PRO A 270 -4.45 -57.32 38.68
N LYS A 271 -5.27 -56.47 38.01
CA LYS A 271 -6.55 -55.80 38.43
C LYS A 271 -6.60 -54.27 38.42
N GLU A 272 -7.35 -53.75 37.44
CA GLU A 272 -8.56 -52.92 37.58
C GLU A 272 -8.69 -51.99 38.80
N LYS A 273 -8.75 -50.67 38.56
CA LYS A 273 -9.85 -49.78 39.01
C LYS A 273 -9.73 -48.34 38.49
N LYS A 274 -10.90 -47.77 38.22
CA LYS A 274 -11.24 -46.40 37.82
C LYS A 274 -10.80 -45.32 38.83
N ALA A 275 -10.61 -44.12 38.29
CA ALA A 275 -11.06 -42.80 38.76
C ALA A 275 -10.02 -41.80 39.34
N ALA A 276 -10.26 -40.54 38.90
CA ALA A 276 -9.98 -39.25 39.52
C ALA A 276 -8.61 -38.57 39.28
N ALA A 277 -8.66 -37.51 38.48
CA ALA A 277 -7.88 -36.28 38.66
C ALA A 277 -8.81 -35.20 39.28
N PRO A 278 -8.31 -34.06 39.79
CA PRO A 278 -7.11 -33.76 40.58
C PRO A 278 -7.49 -32.92 41.85
N PRO A 279 -6.55 -32.27 42.55
CA PRO A 279 -6.81 -30.86 42.88
C PRO A 279 -5.73 -29.93 42.32
N LEU A 280 -6.20 -28.92 41.58
CA LEU A 280 -5.40 -27.81 41.09
C LEU A 280 -4.85 -26.99 42.26
N LYS A 281 -3.55 -26.67 42.21
CA LYS A 281 -2.99 -25.51 42.89
C LYS A 281 -3.55 -24.23 42.23
N PRO A 282 -3.79 -23.15 42.99
CA PRO A 282 -4.39 -21.94 42.45
C PRO A 282 -3.50 -21.35 41.36
N SER A 283 -4.07 -21.26 40.15
CA SER A 283 -3.48 -20.57 39.01
C SER A 283 -3.18 -19.13 39.41
N ALA A 284 -1.93 -18.72 39.26
CA ALA A 284 -1.55 -17.32 39.21
C ALA A 284 -2.52 -16.58 38.28
N THR A 285 -3.03 -15.45 38.74
CA THR A 285 -3.93 -14.56 38.00
C THR A 285 -3.33 -14.28 36.62
N ALA A 286 -4.06 -14.62 35.56
CA ALA A 286 -3.61 -14.36 34.21
C ALA A 286 -3.41 -12.84 34.02
N ARG A 287 -2.19 -12.43 33.70
CA ARG A 287 -1.85 -11.04 33.40
C ARG A 287 -2.02 -10.83 31.90
N PHE A 288 -2.61 -9.72 31.49
CA PHE A 288 -2.85 -9.38 30.09
C PHE A 288 -2.13 -8.09 29.72
N CYS A 289 -1.70 -7.99 28.47
CA CYS A 289 -1.08 -6.77 27.95
C CYS A 289 -2.14 -5.68 27.81
N HIS A 290 -1.87 -4.50 28.37
CA HIS A 290 -2.77 -3.34 28.26
C HIS A 290 -2.80 -2.72 26.86
N ASN A 291 -1.79 -3.01 26.03
CA ASN A 291 -1.70 -2.46 24.67
C ASN A 291 -2.41 -3.33 23.63
N CYS A 292 -2.23 -4.66 23.68
CA CYS A 292 -2.78 -5.57 22.65
C CYS A 292 -3.73 -6.65 23.19
N GLY A 293 -4.01 -6.69 24.49
CA GLY A 293 -4.93 -7.65 25.10
C GLY A 293 -4.43 -9.10 25.19
N GLN A 294 -3.26 -9.42 24.65
CA GLN A 294 -2.70 -10.78 24.71
C GLN A 294 -2.26 -11.17 26.13
N ARG A 295 -2.40 -12.46 26.45
CA ARG A 295 -2.00 -13.02 27.74
C ARG A 295 -0.48 -13.02 27.87
N ALA A 296 0.03 -12.47 28.97
CA ALA A 296 1.44 -12.43 29.30
C ALA A 296 1.83 -13.56 30.27
N HIS A 297 3.07 -14.05 30.18
CA HIS A 297 3.63 -14.95 31.19
C HIS A 297 3.95 -14.14 32.46
N PRO A 298 3.82 -14.71 33.68
CA PRO A 298 4.11 -14.02 34.93
C PRO A 298 5.50 -13.35 35.00
N ASP A 299 6.49 -13.92 34.31
CA ASP A 299 7.89 -13.45 34.30
C ASP A 299 8.22 -12.50 33.14
N ASP A 300 7.27 -12.18 32.27
CA ASP A 300 7.51 -11.29 31.12
C ASP A 300 7.59 -9.82 31.57
N THR A 301 8.68 -9.14 31.18
CA THR A 301 8.82 -7.67 31.35
C THR A 301 8.25 -6.91 30.14
N TYR A 302 8.30 -7.51 28.94
CA TYR A 302 7.73 -6.98 27.71
C TYR A 302 6.77 -7.98 27.07
N CYS A 303 5.73 -7.50 26.41
CA CYS A 303 4.79 -8.35 25.70
C CYS A 303 5.49 -8.99 24.49
N ARG A 304 5.48 -10.32 24.43
CA ARG A 304 6.08 -11.08 23.33
C ARG A 304 5.39 -10.87 21.98
N SER A 305 4.14 -10.40 21.98
CA SER A 305 3.36 -10.18 20.76
C SER A 305 3.54 -8.78 20.16
N CYS A 306 3.68 -7.74 20.99
CA CYS A 306 3.71 -6.35 20.51
C CYS A 306 4.87 -5.51 21.05
N GLY A 307 5.73 -6.07 21.91
CA GLY A 307 6.92 -5.38 22.45
C GLY A 307 6.64 -4.39 23.58
N ALA A 308 5.38 -4.08 23.91
CA ALA A 308 5.04 -3.12 24.96
C ALA A 308 5.46 -3.59 26.36
N GLU A 309 5.99 -2.69 27.19
CA GLU A 309 6.38 -2.99 28.58
C GLU A 309 5.17 -3.35 29.43
N LEU A 310 5.25 -4.41 30.22
CA LEU A 310 4.16 -4.88 31.06
C LEU A 310 4.28 -4.26 32.47
N LYS A 311 3.30 -3.43 32.85
CA LYS A 311 3.22 -2.81 34.21
C LYS A 311 3.19 -3.86 35.31
N ARG A 312 4.25 -3.98 36.12
CA ARG A 312 4.33 -4.92 37.25
C ARG A 312 3.29 -4.50 38.31
N ASN A 313 2.47 -5.44 38.75
CA ASN A 313 1.64 -5.28 39.94
C ASN A 313 2.45 -5.62 41.19
#